data_AF-A0A2G2MHN6-F1
#
_entry.id   AF-A0A2G2MHN6-F1
#
_cell.length_a   1.000
_cell.length_b   1.000
_cell.length_c   1.000
_cell.angle_alpha   90.00
_cell.angle_beta   90.00
_cell.angle_gamma   90.00
#
_symmetry.space_group_name_H-M   'P 1'
#
loop_
_entity.id
_entity.type
_entity.pdbx_description
1 polymer ?
#
loop_
_entity_poly.entity_id
_entity_poly.type
_entity_poly.pdbx_seq_one_letter_code
_entity_poly.pdbx_strand_id
1 'polypeptide(L)'
;MDSVNWLSIAIFVLGIIVLVGFFITKAKGFGRFSTSVVLLFLVLILSTLLYANGKLDEKVIASILFAVFGFAGGLFTNKGSEN
;
A
#
# COMPACT_ATOMS: atom_id res chain seq x y z
N MET A 1 22.09 16.36 4.49
CA MET A 1 21.09 15.42 3.92
C MET A 1 19.91 16.26 3.50
N ASP A 2 19.56 16.25 2.21
CA ASP A 2 18.50 17.11 1.67
C ASP A 2 17.11 16.67 2.16
N SER A 3 16.17 17.62 2.24
CA SER A 3 14.81 17.36 2.73
C SER A 3 14.08 16.25 1.96
N VAL A 4 14.37 16.12 0.66
CA VAL A 4 13.84 15.06 -0.22
C VAL A 4 14.35 13.68 0.17
N ASN A 5 15.63 13.58 0.56
CA ASN A 5 16.23 12.33 1.04
C ASN A 5 15.62 11.94 2.38
N TRP A 6 15.39 12.91 3.28
CA TRP A 6 14.74 12.65 4.56
C TRP A 6 13.29 12.16 4.39
N LEU A 7 12.53 12.79 3.49
CA LEU A 7 11.16 12.39 3.16
C LEU A 7 11.11 10.97 2.58
N SER A 8 11.99 10.65 1.63
CA SER A 8 12.08 9.33 1.02
C SER A 8 12.44 8.24 2.02
N ILE A 9 13.39 8.52 2.93
CA ILE A 9 13.79 7.62 4.01
C ILE A 9 12.61 7.40 4.97
N ALA A 10 11.90 8.45 5.36
CA ALA A 10 10.74 8.33 6.22
C ALA A 10 9.63 7.48 5.59
N ILE A 11 9.31 7.70 4.31
CA ILE A 11 8.32 6.90 3.56
C ILE A 11 8.75 5.44 3.49
N PHE A 12 10.04 5.18 3.21
CA PHE A 12 10.57 3.83 3.12
C PHE A 12 10.51 3.09 4.46
N VAL A 13 10.94 3.73 5.55
CA VAL A 13 10.88 3.16 6.91
C VAL A 13 9.43 2.90 7.32
N LEU A 14 8.52 3.84 7.05
CA LEU A 14 7.09 3.66 7.33
C LEU A 14 6.51 2.51 6.51
N GLY A 15 6.89 2.39 5.24
CA GLY A 15 6.52 1.26 4.39
C GLY A 15 6.99 -0.09 4.93
N ILE A 16 8.23 -0.18 5.43
CA ILE A 16 8.75 -1.38 6.09
C ILE A 16 7.92 -1.70 7.34
N ILE A 17 7.64 -0.70 8.19
CA ILE A 17 6.84 -0.88 9.41
C ILE A 17 5.44 -1.40 9.06
N VAL A 18 4.81 -0.88 8.00
CA VAL A 18 3.49 -1.36 7.55
C VAL A 18 3.55 -2.81 7.06
N LEU A 19 4.57 -3.17 6.27
CA LEU A 19 4.74 -4.54 5.81
C LEU A 19 5.01 -5.51 6.96
N VAL A 20 5.99 -5.21 7.81
CA VAL A 20 6.34 -6.02 8.98
C VAL A 20 5.15 -6.11 9.95
N GLY A 21 4.48 -4.98 10.21
CA GLY A 21 3.27 -4.93 11.01
C GLY A 21 2.16 -5.81 10.44
N PHE A 22 1.98 -5.83 9.12
CA PHE A 22 1.01 -6.71 8.47
C PHE A 22 1.33 -8.20 8.69
N PHE A 23 2.61 -8.59 8.63
CA PHE A 23 3.03 -9.96 8.90
C PHE A 23 2.89 -10.35 10.38
N ILE A 24 3.20 -9.43 11.30
CA ILE A 24 3.09 -9.67 12.76
C ILE A 24 1.61 -9.73 13.20
N THR A 25 0.76 -8.85 12.68
CA THR A 25 -0.66 -8.74 13.09
C THR A 25 -1.54 -9.87 12.51
N LYS A 26 -0.96 -10.79 11.74
CA LYS A 26 -1.67 -11.96 11.23
C LYS A 26 -1.94 -12.96 12.36
N ALA A 27 -3.18 -12.99 12.84
CA ALA A 27 -3.70 -14.14 13.59
C ALA A 27 -3.73 -15.39 12.68
N LYS A 28 -3.44 -16.57 13.27
CA LYS A 28 -3.36 -17.91 12.64
C LYS A 28 -4.13 -18.05 11.32
N GLY A 29 -3.39 -18.07 10.21
CA GLY A 29 -3.89 -18.31 8.86
C GLY A 29 -3.76 -17.08 7.95
N PHE A 30 -3.06 -17.23 6.82
CA PHE A 30 -3.15 -16.27 5.71
C PHE A 30 -4.59 -16.29 5.20
N GLY A 31 -5.42 -15.36 5.67
CA GLY A 31 -6.79 -15.21 5.16
C GLY A 31 -6.78 -15.04 3.64
N ARG A 32 -7.87 -15.46 2.97
CA ARG A 32 -7.99 -15.56 1.50
C ARG A 32 -7.53 -14.33 0.69
N PHE A 33 -7.60 -13.13 1.27
CA PHE A 33 -7.21 -11.88 0.62
C PHE A 33 -5.88 -11.30 1.09
N SER A 34 -5.13 -11.98 1.96
CA SER A 34 -3.98 -11.32 2.55
C SER A 34 -2.80 -11.13 1.62
N THR A 35 -2.58 -11.98 0.62
CA THR A 35 -1.62 -11.69 -0.45
C THR A 35 -2.03 -10.45 -1.24
N SER A 36 -3.32 -10.30 -1.57
CA SER A 36 -3.82 -9.12 -2.29
C SER A 36 -3.63 -7.83 -1.49
N VAL A 37 -3.85 -7.87 -0.17
CA VAL A 37 -3.62 -6.71 0.71
C VAL A 37 -2.13 -6.36 0.81
N VAL A 38 -1.22 -7.35 0.84
CA VAL A 38 0.24 -7.08 0.76
C VAL A 38 0.58 -6.37 -0.55
N LEU A 39 0.03 -6.84 -1.66
CA LEU A 39 0.27 -6.21 -2.97
C LEU A 39 -0.25 -4.78 -3.00
N LEU A 40 -1.41 -4.49 -2.40
CA LEU A 40 -1.92 -3.11 -2.29
C LEU A 40 -0.99 -2.21 -1.45
N PHE A 41 -0.48 -2.71 -0.33
CA PHE A 41 0.50 -1.96 0.46
C PHE A 41 1.79 -1.73 -0.32
N LEU A 42 2.29 -2.74 -1.04
CA LEU A 42 3.48 -2.63 -1.86
C LEU A 42 3.31 -1.57 -2.95
N VAL A 43 2.18 -1.59 -3.66
CA VAL A 43 1.85 -0.59 -4.70
C VAL A 43 1.81 0.81 -4.12
N LEU A 44 1.16 1.01 -2.97
CA LEU A 44 1.12 2.30 -2.28
C LEU A 44 2.52 2.80 -1.92
N ILE A 45 3.33 1.97 -1.26
CA ILE A 45 4.68 2.35 -0.81
C ILE A 45 5.54 2.76 -2.00
N LEU A 46 5.56 1.96 -3.07
CA LEU A 46 6.36 2.25 -4.26
C LEU A 46 5.87 3.51 -4.98
N SER A 47 4.56 3.69 -5.11
CA SER A 47 3.99 4.86 -5.77
C SER A 47 4.27 6.15 -4.99
N THR A 48 4.15 6.12 -3.66
CA THR A 48 4.48 7.26 -2.81
C THR A 48 5.98 7.58 -2.85
N LEU A 49 6.85 6.55 -2.90
CA LEU A 49 8.30 6.76 -3.01
C LEU A 49 8.69 7.40 -4.35
N LEU A 50 8.10 6.93 -5.44
CA LEU A 50 8.32 7.50 -6.78
C LEU A 50 7.79 8.93 -6.88
N TYR A 51 6.62 9.21 -6.30
CA TYR A 51 6.06 10.56 -6.24
C TYR A 51 6.93 11.52 -5.41
N ALA A 52 7.41 11.09 -4.24
CA ALA A 52 8.32 11.89 -3.40
C ALA A 52 9.64 12.24 -4.09
N ASN A 53 10.06 11.45 -5.09
CA ASN A 53 11.25 11.70 -5.91
C ASN A 53 10.94 12.42 -7.24
N GLY A 54 9.72 12.93 -7.41
CA GLY A 54 9.29 13.63 -8.62
C GLY A 54 9.24 12.74 -9.88
N LYS A 55 9.21 11.41 -9.71
CA LYS A 55 9.11 10.45 -10.83
C LYS A 55 7.68 10.20 -11.28
N LEU A 56 6.70 10.57 -10.45
CA LEU A 56 5.27 10.47 -10.78
C LEU A 56 4.62 11.85 -10.69
N ASP A 57 3.74 12.12 -11.65
CA ASP A 57 2.89 13.30 -11.68
C ASP A 57 1.69 13.15 -10.73
N GLU A 58 1.13 14.27 -10.29
CA GLU A 58 -0.02 14.35 -9.39
C GLU A 58 -1.25 13.62 -9.95
N LYS A 59 -1.45 13.68 -11.28
CA LYS A 59 -2.55 12.97 -11.95
C LYS A 59 -2.38 11.46 -11.87
N VAL A 60 -1.15 10.97 -11.99
CA VAL A 60 -0.86 9.53 -11.98
C VAL A 60 -1.05 8.96 -10.57
N ILE A 61 -0.57 9.66 -9.54
CA ILE A 61 -0.79 9.19 -8.16
C ILE A 61 -2.27 9.22 -7.78
N ALA A 62 -3.05 10.20 -8.25
CA ALA A 62 -4.49 10.22 -8.06
C ALA A 62 -5.18 9.00 -8.69
N SER A 63 -4.80 8.61 -9.91
CA SER A 63 -5.32 7.39 -10.55
C SER A 63 -4.94 6.12 -9.78
N ILE A 64 -3.70 6.03 -9.29
CA ILE A 64 -3.24 4.90 -8.48
C ILE A 64 -4.04 4.80 -7.18
N LEU A 65 -4.22 5.92 -6.46
CA LEU A 65 -5.01 5.96 -5.24
C LEU A 65 -6.45 5.54 -5.50
N PHE A 66 -7.07 6.04 -6.56
CA PHE A 66 -8.43 5.65 -6.95
C PHE A 66 -8.54 4.14 -7.21
N ALA A 67 -7.59 3.57 -7.96
CA ALA A 67 -7.53 2.13 -8.21
C ALA A 67 -7.36 1.35 -6.89
N VAL A 68 -6.44 1.75 -6.02
CA VAL A 68 -6.19 1.09 -4.73
C VAL A 68 -7.43 1.11 -3.85
N PHE A 69 -8.14 2.24 -3.75
CA PHE A 69 -9.39 2.33 -2.99
C PHE A 69 -10.49 1.46 -3.60
N GLY A 70 -10.63 1.44 -4.93
CA GLY A 70 -11.57 0.56 -5.62
C GLY A 70 -11.28 -0.92 -5.39
N PHE A 71 -10.02 -1.33 -5.50
CA PHE A 71 -9.57 -2.70 -5.22
C PHE A 71 -9.79 -3.07 -3.75
N ALA A 72 -9.41 -2.20 -2.81
CA ALA A 72 -9.62 -2.42 -1.38
C ALA A 72 -11.13 -2.55 -1.07
N GLY A 73 -11.96 -1.65 -1.59
CA GLY A 73 -13.41 -1.71 -1.46
C GLY A 73 -14.01 -3.01 -2.01
N GLY A 74 -13.55 -3.45 -3.18
CA GLY A 74 -13.89 -4.74 -3.79
C GLY A 74 -13.50 -5.94 -2.92
N LEU A 75 -12.29 -5.94 -2.37
CA LEU A 75 -11.81 -7.02 -1.50
C LEU A 75 -12.60 -7.13 -0.18
N PHE A 76 -13.02 -5.99 0.39
CA PHE A 76 -13.76 -5.97 1.65
C PHE A 76 -15.27 -6.18 1.49
N THR A 77 -15.88 -5.75 0.39
CA THR A 77 -17.31 -6.00 0.09
C THR A 77 -17.59 -7.44 -0.33
N ASN A 78 -16.62 -8.11 -0.98
CA ASN A 78 -16.73 -9.52 -1.37
C ASN A 78 -16.67 -10.51 -0.17
N LYS A 79 -16.74 -10.01 1.07
CA LYS A 79 -16.93 -10.82 2.28
C LYS A 79 -18.34 -11.36 2.47
N GLY A 80 -19.34 -10.83 1.76
CA GLY A 80 -20.75 -11.23 1.90
C GLY A 80 -21.28 -12.23 0.87
N SER A 81 -20.44 -12.74 -0.05
CA SER A 81 -20.85 -13.70 -1.10
C SER A 81 -20.10 -15.02 -0.95
N GLU A 82 -20.19 -15.62 0.23
CA GLU A 82 -20.06 -17.06 0.40
C GLU A 82 -21.44 -17.57 0.82
N ASN A 83 -21.93 -18.56 0.07
CA ASN A 83 -23.22 -19.22 0.26
C ASN A 83 -23.47 -19.68 1.70
#